data_AF-A0A356JZ49-F1
#
_entry.id   AF-A0A356JZ49-F1
#
_cell.length_a   1.000
_cell.length_b   1.000
_cell.length_c   1.000
_cell.angle_alpha   90.00
_cell.angle_beta   90.00
_cell.angle_gamma   90.00
#
_symmetry.space_group_name_H-M   'P 1'
#
loop_
_entity.id
_entity.type
_entity.pdbx_description
1 polymer ?
#
loop_
_entity_poly.entity_id
_entity_poly.type
_entity_poly.pdbx_seq_one_letter_code
_entity_poly.pdbx_strand_id
1 'polypeptide(L)'
;MKLTELLVSIAIFLMASVVLTASLVNAKSSIAKTEAASKNAVSMLETDALLRKEIRNFNIPYWKNFDTEFETIKGMLLIFCAEKGIEAVSISSVYNARHRMEGIKIEWKFNGKNYASQEFIKQRISDEKL
;
A
#
# COMPACT_ATOMS: atom_id res chain seq x y z
N MET A 1 -34.54 -52.78 12.97
CA MET A 1 -34.30 -51.41 13.47
C MET A 1 -35.62 -50.86 13.94
N LYS A 2 -35.70 -50.40 15.20
CA LYS A 2 -36.96 -49.84 15.73
C LYS A 2 -37.18 -48.45 15.12
N LEU A 3 -38.43 -48.05 14.89
CA LEU A 3 -38.80 -46.74 14.32
C LEU A 3 -38.13 -45.56 15.06
N THR A 4 -37.91 -45.73 16.37
CA THR A 4 -37.21 -44.79 17.24
C THR A 4 -35.73 -44.61 16.89
N GLU A 5 -35.02 -45.68 16.53
CA GLU A 5 -33.60 -45.62 16.10
C GLU A 5 -33.46 -44.90 14.75
N LEU A 6 -34.44 -45.07 13.86
CA LEU A 6 -34.50 -44.38 12.57
C LEU A 6 -34.69 -42.87 12.76
N LEU A 7 -35.62 -42.47 13.63
CA LEU A 7 -35.88 -41.06 13.96
C LEU A 7 -34.67 -40.37 14.60
N VAL A 8 -34.00 -41.05 15.53
CA VAL A 8 -32.76 -40.52 16.15
C VAL A 8 -31.66 -40.34 15.12
N SER A 9 -31.50 -41.31 14.20
CA SER A 9 -30.48 -41.24 13.14
C SER A 9 -30.73 -40.06 12.18
N ILE A 10 -31.99 -39.82 11.80
CA ILE A 10 -32.38 -38.68 10.95
C ILE A 10 -32.12 -37.36 11.68
N ALA A 11 -32.46 -37.26 12.97
CA ALA A 11 -32.22 -36.06 13.75
C ALA A 11 -30.72 -35.72 13.85
N ILE A 12 -29.87 -36.72 14.10
CA ILE A 12 -28.41 -36.55 14.14
C ILE A 12 -27.88 -36.12 12.77
N PHE A 13 -28.37 -36.73 11.68
CA PHE A 13 -27.96 -36.39 10.32
C PHE A 13 -28.33 -34.94 9.94
N LEU A 14 -29.52 -34.48 10.32
CA LEU A 14 -29.96 -33.10 10.08
C LEU A 14 -29.11 -32.11 10.88
N MET A 15 -28.83 -32.38 12.16
CA MET A 15 -27.97 -31.52 12.98
C MET A 15 -26.54 -31.45 12.41
N ALA A 16 -25.96 -32.58 12.00
CA ALA A 16 -24.65 -32.62 11.37
C ALA A 16 -24.62 -31.79 10.07
N SER A 17 -25.67 -31.90 9.23
CA SER A 17 -25.78 -31.16 7.98
C SER A 17 -25.84 -29.64 8.18
N VAL A 18 -26.57 -29.18 9.20
CA VAL A 18 -26.66 -27.75 9.56
C VAL A 18 -25.31 -27.21 10.02
N VAL A 19 -24.62 -27.94 10.90
CA VAL A 19 -23.28 -27.55 11.40
C VAL A 19 -22.27 -27.48 10.26
N LEU A 20 -22.30 -28.46 9.35
CA LEU A 20 -21.37 -28.53 8.21
C LEU A 20 -21.61 -27.38 7.23
N THR A 21 -22.88 -27.04 6.97
CA THR A 21 -23.27 -25.93 6.09
C THR A 21 -22.85 -24.58 6.69
N ALA A 22 -23.12 -24.36 7.98
CA ALA A 22 -22.70 -23.14 8.68
C ALA A 22 -21.17 -22.96 8.68
N SER A 23 -20.44 -24.06 8.91
CA SER A 23 -18.98 -24.07 8.86
C SER A 23 -18.45 -23.74 7.46
N LEU A 24 -19.09 -24.26 6.41
CA LEU A 24 -18.71 -24.00 5.02
C LEU A 24 -18.95 -22.54 4.62
N VAL A 25 -20.07 -21.95 5.04
CA VAL A 25 -20.39 -20.53 4.82
C VAL A 25 -19.37 -19.65 5.53
N ASN A 26 -19.05 -19.95 6.80
CA ASN A 26 -18.03 -19.21 7.54
C ASN A 26 -16.65 -19.32 6.88
N ALA A 27 -16.23 -20.52 6.47
CA ALA A 27 -14.96 -20.73 5.79
C ALA A 27 -14.87 -19.94 4.47
N LYS A 28 -15.91 -20.00 3.62
CA LYS A 28 -15.97 -19.21 2.38
C LYS A 28 -15.90 -17.71 2.64
N SER A 29 -16.64 -17.23 3.64
CA SER A 29 -16.63 -15.81 4.02
C SER A 29 -15.25 -15.38 4.51
N SER A 30 -14.55 -16.24 5.25
CA SER A 30 -13.20 -15.98 5.75
C SER A 30 -12.19 -15.94 4.59
N ILE A 31 -12.27 -16.88 3.65
CA ILE A 31 -11.41 -16.91 2.46
C ILE A 31 -11.60 -15.64 1.63
N ALA A 32 -12.85 -15.24 1.37
CA ALA A 32 -13.14 -14.02 0.61
C ALA A 32 -12.62 -12.75 1.32
N LYS A 33 -12.72 -12.69 2.65
CA LYS A 33 -12.14 -11.59 3.44
C LYS A 33 -10.61 -11.57 3.35
N THR A 34 -9.96 -12.73 3.44
CA THR A 34 -8.50 -12.84 3.33
C THR A 34 -8.01 -12.49 1.92
N GLU A 35 -8.74 -12.92 0.88
CA GLU A 35 -8.42 -12.56 -0.51
C GLU A 35 -8.55 -11.05 -0.74
N ALA A 36 -9.63 -10.44 -0.27
CA ALA A 36 -9.82 -8.99 -0.37
C ALA A 36 -8.73 -8.22 0.42
N ALA A 37 -8.38 -8.68 1.62
CA ALA A 37 -7.29 -8.10 2.40
C ALA A 37 -5.93 -8.22 1.69
N SER A 38 -5.67 -9.38 1.06
CA SER A 38 -4.46 -9.62 0.28
C SER A 38 -4.39 -8.69 -0.94
N LYS A 39 -5.46 -8.58 -1.73
CA LYS A 39 -5.53 -7.65 -2.87
C LYS A 39 -5.31 -6.20 -2.44
N ASN A 40 -5.89 -5.78 -1.31
CA ASN A 40 -5.69 -4.45 -0.76
C ASN A 40 -4.23 -4.22 -0.32
N ALA A 41 -3.59 -5.21 0.30
CA ALA A 41 -2.19 -5.11 0.69
C ALA A 41 -1.26 -5.02 -0.54
N VAL A 42 -1.53 -5.82 -1.59
CA VAL A 42 -0.77 -5.74 -2.85
C VAL A 42 -0.92 -4.36 -3.49
N SER A 43 -2.15 -3.86 -3.65
CA SER A 43 -2.40 -2.53 -4.23
C SER A 43 -1.73 -1.41 -3.43
N MET A 44 -1.72 -1.51 -2.09
CA MET A 44 -1.01 -0.58 -1.23
C MET A 44 0.50 -0.61 -1.50
N LEU A 45 1.12 -1.79 -1.57
CA LEU A 45 2.55 -1.94 -1.83
C LEU A 45 2.94 -1.49 -3.25
N GLU A 46 2.10 -1.78 -4.24
CA GLU A 46 2.28 -1.31 -5.61
C GLU A 46 2.24 0.22 -5.69
N THR A 47 1.32 0.85 -4.96
CA THR A 47 1.23 2.32 -4.87
C THR A 47 2.48 2.91 -4.20
N ASP A 48 2.95 2.32 -3.10
CA ASP A 48 4.19 2.75 -2.44
C ASP A 48 5.40 2.62 -3.38
N ALA A 49 5.52 1.47 -4.07
CA ALA A 49 6.60 1.23 -5.02
C ALA A 49 6.55 2.20 -6.20
N LEU A 50 5.36 2.51 -6.71
CA LEU A 50 5.14 3.46 -7.78
C LEU A 50 5.59 4.87 -7.37
N LEU A 51 5.16 5.35 -6.20
CA LEU A 51 5.54 6.68 -5.69
C LEU A 51 7.05 6.78 -5.47
N ARG A 52 7.69 5.78 -4.85
CA ARG A 52 9.15 5.77 -4.67
C ARG A 52 9.91 5.74 -5.99
N LYS A 53 9.39 4.99 -6.98
CA LYS A 53 9.98 4.97 -8.33
C LYS A 53 9.88 6.35 -8.98
N GLU A 54 8.75 7.02 -8.84
CA GLU A 54 8.57 8.36 -9.38
C GLU A 54 9.52 9.37 -8.72
N ILE A 55 9.68 9.32 -7.40
CA ILE A 55 10.67 10.15 -6.69
C ILE A 55 12.10 9.88 -7.22
N ARG A 56 12.46 8.62 -7.52
CA ARG A 56 13.77 8.26 -8.09
C ARG A 56 14.00 8.76 -9.51
N ASN A 57 12.94 9.05 -10.27
CA ASN A 57 13.07 9.57 -11.62
C ASN A 57 13.55 11.03 -11.64
N PHE A 58 13.36 11.75 -10.53
CA PHE A 58 13.93 13.09 -10.39
C PHE A 58 15.43 13.00 -10.17
N ASN A 59 16.18 13.65 -11.05
CA ASN A 59 17.61 13.84 -10.91
C ASN A 59 17.87 15.34 -10.83
N ILE A 60 18.28 15.80 -9.64
CA ILE A 60 18.62 17.20 -9.40
C ILE A 60 20.15 17.32 -9.52
N PRO A 61 20.66 18.08 -10.50
CA PRO A 61 22.09 18.35 -10.61
C PRO A 61 22.64 19.03 -9.35
N TYR A 62 23.88 18.72 -8.97
CA TYR A 62 24.50 19.22 -7.74
C TYR A 62 24.62 20.76 -7.69
N TRP A 63 24.64 21.43 -8.84
CA TRP A 63 24.76 22.89 -8.93
C TRP A 63 23.42 23.62 -8.76
N LYS A 64 22.29 22.88 -8.70
CA LYS A 64 20.96 23.46 -8.50
C LYS A 64 20.58 23.40 -7.02
N ASN A 65 19.88 24.43 -6.55
CA ASN A 65 19.34 24.47 -5.20
C ASN A 65 18.12 23.55 -5.10
N PHE A 66 18.20 22.57 -4.21
CA PHE A 66 17.15 21.59 -4.00
C PHE A 66 15.81 22.18 -3.59
N ASP A 67 15.77 23.09 -2.62
CA ASP A 67 14.51 23.67 -2.12
C ASP A 67 13.77 24.44 -3.24
N THR A 68 14.52 25.02 -4.18
CA THR A 68 13.95 25.72 -5.34
C THR A 68 13.38 24.72 -6.37
N GLU A 69 14.13 23.66 -6.68
CA GLU A 69 13.66 22.62 -7.61
C GLU A 69 12.51 21.80 -6.99
N PHE A 70 12.51 21.64 -5.67
CA PHE A 70 11.52 20.88 -4.92
C PHE A 70 10.11 21.43 -5.13
N GLU A 71 9.88 22.74 -5.13
CA GLU A 71 8.53 23.29 -5.35
C GLU A 71 8.01 22.97 -6.77
N THR A 72 8.91 22.92 -7.76
CA THR A 72 8.54 22.49 -9.13
C THR A 72 8.20 20.99 -9.16
N ILE A 73 9.06 20.17 -8.54
CA ILE A 73 8.88 18.72 -8.46
C ILE A 73 7.60 18.36 -7.68
N LYS A 74 7.31 19.08 -6.60
CA LYS A 74 6.09 18.95 -5.81
C LYS A 74 4.84 19.17 -6.67
N GLY A 75 4.85 20.19 -7.53
CA GLY A 75 3.78 20.40 -8.51
C GLY A 75 3.61 19.21 -9.46
N MET A 76 4.71 18.68 -10.00
CA MET A 76 4.68 17.50 -10.87
C MET A 76 4.16 16.25 -10.15
N LEU A 77 4.60 16.02 -8.90
CA LEU A 77 4.17 14.89 -8.09
C LEU A 77 2.69 14.97 -7.70
N LEU A 78 2.16 16.17 -7.44
CA LEU A 78 0.72 16.37 -7.20
C LEU A 78 -0.10 16.01 -8.45
N ILE A 79 0.34 16.44 -9.63
CA ILE A 79 -0.30 16.08 -10.90
C ILE A 79 -0.24 14.57 -11.12
N PHE A 80 0.94 13.97 -10.94
CA PHE A 80 1.11 12.52 -11.05
C PHE A 80 0.18 11.75 -10.12
N CYS A 81 0.06 12.17 -8.86
CA CYS A 81 -0.85 11.54 -7.90
C CYS A 81 -2.31 11.65 -8.38
N ALA A 82 -2.73 12.83 -8.85
CA ALA A 82 -4.07 13.02 -9.38
C ALA A 82 -4.36 12.14 -10.62
N GLU A 83 -3.41 12.03 -11.56
CA GLU A 83 -3.53 11.18 -12.74
C GLU A 83 -3.62 9.69 -12.40
N LYS A 84 -2.95 9.26 -11.32
CA LYS A 84 -2.99 7.87 -10.83
C LYS A 84 -4.14 7.61 -9.86
N GLY A 85 -4.98 8.60 -9.56
CA GLY A 85 -6.07 8.48 -8.59
C GLY A 85 -5.59 8.28 -7.15
N ILE A 86 -4.37 8.71 -6.83
CA ILE A 86 -3.77 8.65 -5.50
C ILE A 86 -4.16 9.92 -4.74
N GLU A 87 -4.82 9.76 -3.60
CA GLU A 87 -5.16 10.87 -2.71
C GLU A 87 -3.92 11.32 -1.93
N ALA A 88 -3.17 12.30 -2.48
CA ALA A 88 -2.03 12.90 -1.80
C ALA A 88 -2.49 13.86 -0.69
N VAL A 89 -1.97 13.66 0.52
CA VAL A 89 -2.24 14.48 1.72
C VAL A 89 -1.21 15.60 1.83
N SER A 90 0.07 15.26 1.72
CA SER A 90 1.16 16.23 1.80
C SER A 90 2.38 15.74 1.01
N ILE A 91 3.18 16.69 0.52
CA ILE A 91 4.47 16.42 -0.10
C ILE A 91 5.48 17.36 0.56
N SER A 92 6.55 16.78 1.08
CA SER A 92 7.58 17.49 1.85
C SER A 92 8.99 17.07 1.44
N SER A 93 9.93 18.00 1.57
CA SER A 93 11.35 17.70 1.50
C SER A 93 11.79 17.01 2.78
N VAL A 94 12.69 16.05 2.65
CA VAL A 94 13.31 15.36 3.78
C VAL A 94 14.81 15.28 3.58
N TYR A 95 15.54 15.35 4.69
CA TYR A 95 16.99 15.24 4.70
C TYR A 95 17.40 14.04 5.53
N ASN A 96 18.50 13.38 5.18
CA ASN A 96 19.08 12.37 6.07
C ASN A 96 19.57 13.03 7.38
N ALA A 97 19.84 12.21 8.40
CA ALA A 97 20.25 12.69 9.73
C ALA A 97 21.53 13.56 9.73
N ARG A 98 22.35 13.46 8.68
CA ARG A 98 23.58 14.26 8.51
C ARG A 98 23.39 15.45 7.55
N HIS A 99 22.17 15.69 7.07
CA HIS A 99 21.81 16.66 6.03
C HIS A 99 22.67 16.58 4.77
N ARG A 100 23.09 15.36 4.38
CA ARG A 100 23.91 15.10 3.19
C ARG A 100 23.15 14.54 2.00
N MET A 101 21.94 14.06 2.24
CA MET A 101 21.08 13.52 1.18
C MET A 101 19.72 14.17 1.30
N GLU A 102 19.29 14.71 0.18
CA GLU A 102 17.96 15.26 -0.03
C GLU A 102 17.03 14.17 -0.53
N GLY A 103 15.77 14.26 -0.13
CA GLY A 103 14.75 13.31 -0.51
C GLY A 103 13.38 13.97 -0.47
N ILE A 104 12.41 13.21 -0.93
CA ILE A 104 11.01 13.62 -0.96
C ILE A 104 10.21 12.61 -0.18
N LYS A 105 9.28 13.11 0.64
CA LYS A 105 8.27 12.32 1.34
C LYS A 105 6.90 12.73 0.82
N ILE A 106 6.14 11.74 0.37
CA ILE A 106 4.75 11.88 -0.06
C ILE A 106 3.88 11.17 0.99
N GLU A 107 3.00 11.91 1.64
CA GLU A 107 1.93 11.35 2.46
C GLU A 107 0.68 11.19 1.59
N TRP A 108 0.09 10.00 1.61
CA TRP A 108 -1.04 9.63 0.76
C TRP A 108 -2.03 8.77 1.52
N LYS A 109 -3.27 8.70 1.02
CA LYS A 109 -4.37 8.03 1.70
C LYS A 109 -4.87 6.82 0.91
N PHE A 110 -5.10 5.73 1.62
CA PHE A 110 -5.61 4.48 1.07
C PHE A 110 -6.57 3.82 2.06
N ASN A 111 -7.78 3.52 1.61
CA ASN A 111 -8.85 2.97 2.45
C ASN A 111 -9.04 3.72 3.78
N GLY A 112 -8.99 5.06 3.74
CA GLY A 112 -9.19 5.93 4.90
C GLY A 112 -8.01 6.02 5.87
N LYS A 113 -6.88 5.37 5.58
CA LYS A 113 -5.64 5.46 6.39
C LYS A 113 -4.56 6.22 5.63
N ASN A 114 -3.74 6.95 6.38
CA ASN A 114 -2.61 7.68 5.84
C ASN A 114 -1.34 6.80 5.83
N TYR A 115 -0.61 6.88 4.74
CA TYR A 115 0.66 6.20 4.51
C TYR A 115 1.69 7.22 4.03
N ALA A 116 2.97 6.88 4.15
CA ALA A 116 4.06 7.73 3.71
C ALA A 116 5.05 6.94 2.85
N SER A 117 5.32 7.46 1.66
CA SER A 117 6.36 6.97 0.76
C SER A 117 7.50 7.97 0.75
N GLN A 118 8.69 7.51 1.10
CA GLN A 118 9.89 8.34 1.17
C GLN A 118 11.01 7.71 0.37
N GLU A 119 11.74 8.55 -0.36
CA GLU A 119 12.91 8.13 -1.12
C GLU A 119 13.92 9.28 -1.24
N PHE A 120 15.20 8.94 -1.26
CA PHE A 120 16.28 9.92 -1.39
C PHE A 120 16.67 10.07 -2.85
N ILE A 121 16.83 11.31 -3.29
CA ILE A 121 17.23 11.62 -4.66
C ILE A 121 18.74 11.43 -4.76
N LYS A 122 19.16 10.70 -5.79
CA LYS A 122 20.58 10.48 -6.06
C LYS A 122 21.16 11.78 -6.60
N GLN A 123 21.73 12.61 -5.73
CA GLN A 123 22.57 13.72 -6.17
C GLN A 123 23.75 13.13 -6.95
N ARG A 124 23.99 13.61 -8.18
CA ARG A 124 25.25 13.36 -8.88
C ARG A 124 26.33 14.10 -8.08
N ILE A 125 26.93 13.44 -7.10
CA ILE A 125 28.23 13.89 -6.59
C ILE A 125 29.13 13.93 -7.82
N SER A 126 29.66 15.11 -8.16
CA SER A 126 30.84 15.17 -9.01
C SER A 126 31.90 14.36 -8.27
N ASP A 127 32.18 13.16 -8.75
CA ASP A 127 33.45 12.49 -8.50
C ASP A 127 34.55 13.37 -9.12
N GLU A 128 34.83 14.52 -8.51
CA GLU A 128 36.00 15.35 -8.74
C GLU A 128 36.64 15.60 -7.38
N LYS A 129 37.10 14.49 -6.79
CA LYS A 129 38.36 14.49 -6.08
C LYS A 129 39.40 13.89 -7.02
N LEU A 130 40.01 14.73 -7.83
CA LEU A 130 41.32 14.51 -8.46
C LEU A 130 42.13 15.79 -8.25
#